data_AF-A0A6M6E0S4-F1
#
_entry.id   AF-A0A6M6E0S4-F1
#
_cell.length_a   1.000
_cell.length_b   1.000
_cell.length_c   1.000
_cell.angle_alpha   90.00
_cell.angle_beta   90.00
_cell.angle_gamma   90.00
#
_symmetry.space_group_name_H-M   'P 1'
#
loop_
_entity.id
_entity.type
_entity.pdbx_description
1 polymer ?
#
loop_
_entity_poly.entity_id
_entity_poly.type
_entity_poly.pdbx_seq_one_letter_code
_entity_poly.pdbx_strand_id
1 'polypeptide(L)'
;MSRYQDDNSRFKKIEELINDPLLTQIPSDPQPSEIAEILAKNPAVIGWIGNILVDLESQISNKKLLISKKSRELAIKKSEIRLGTINAYRKKLEEVLTNEVDEIKKLMETGYTRAEAKEIVRLRRPEKPREADLSDKAEFITREFVTTQIEPLEDEILVLQKEYDDWKVKYKLFENNFKASQSIKGLIQNDRDRY
;
A
#
# COMPACT_ATOMS: atom_id res chain seq x y z
N MET A 1 35.60 -22.52 9.95
CA MET A 1 35.23 -21.15 9.54
C MET A 1 33.72 -21.06 9.54
N SER A 2 33.16 -20.00 10.11
CA SER A 2 31.72 -19.88 10.40
C SER A 2 30.93 -19.56 9.13
N ARG A 3 29.75 -20.18 8.92
CA ARG A 3 28.84 -19.93 7.77
C ARG A 3 28.58 -18.42 7.54
N TYR A 4 28.56 -17.62 8.60
CA TYR A 4 28.37 -16.17 8.55
C TYR A 4 29.54 -15.39 7.92
N GLN A 5 30.76 -15.94 7.90
CA GLN A 5 31.90 -15.32 7.20
C GLN A 5 31.87 -15.58 5.69
N ASP A 6 31.28 -16.72 5.28
CA ASP A 6 31.21 -17.15 3.89
C ASP A 6 30.12 -16.37 3.12
N ASP A 7 28.96 -16.17 3.74
CA ASP A 7 27.85 -15.40 3.18
C ASP A 7 28.25 -13.93 2.93
N ASN A 8 28.90 -13.28 3.90
CA ASN A 8 29.39 -11.90 3.74
C ASN A 8 30.44 -11.76 2.61
N SER A 9 31.27 -12.78 2.37
CA SER A 9 32.24 -12.76 1.26
C SER A 9 31.53 -12.89 -0.09
N ARG A 10 30.45 -13.68 -0.15
CA ARG A 10 29.65 -13.89 -1.35
C ARG A 10 28.85 -12.64 -1.73
N PHE A 11 28.29 -11.93 -0.75
CA PHE A 11 27.61 -10.65 -0.99
C PHE A 11 28.55 -9.59 -1.57
N LYS A 12 29.73 -9.39 -0.95
CA LYS A 12 30.72 -8.44 -1.46
C LYS A 12 31.16 -8.75 -2.90
N LYS A 13 31.38 -10.03 -3.21
CA LYS A 13 31.72 -10.46 -4.58
C LYS A 13 30.59 -10.14 -5.57
N ILE A 14 29.33 -10.30 -5.19
CA ILE A 14 28.21 -9.99 -6.08
C ILE A 14 28.06 -8.47 -6.26
N GLU A 15 28.26 -7.67 -5.20
CA GLU A 15 28.25 -6.20 -5.29
C GLU A 15 29.36 -5.67 -6.21
N GLU A 16 30.56 -6.27 -6.15
CA GLU A 16 31.66 -5.95 -7.07
C GLU A 16 31.27 -6.25 -8.52
N LEU A 17 30.62 -7.40 -8.78
CA LEU A 17 30.15 -7.79 -10.11
C LEU A 17 29.01 -6.90 -10.64
N ILE A 18 28.13 -6.40 -9.77
CA ILE A 18 27.04 -5.50 -10.18
C ILE A 18 27.59 -4.18 -10.73
N ASN A 19 28.75 -3.75 -10.25
CA ASN A 19 29.39 -2.51 -10.67
C ASN A 19 30.39 -2.71 -11.82
N ASP A 20 30.54 -3.94 -12.32
CA ASP A 20 31.44 -4.26 -13.43
C ASP A 20 30.86 -3.78 -14.77
N PRO A 21 31.52 -2.83 -15.47
CA PRO A 21 31.05 -2.33 -16.76
C PRO A 21 30.95 -3.43 -17.82
N LEU A 22 31.82 -4.46 -17.77
CA LEU A 22 31.83 -5.54 -18.75
C LEU A 22 30.56 -6.41 -18.65
N LEU A 23 30.05 -6.57 -17.43
CA LEU A 23 28.87 -7.40 -17.15
C LEU A 23 27.55 -6.68 -17.46
N THR A 24 27.61 -5.37 -17.65
CA THR A 24 26.46 -4.50 -17.95
C THR A 24 26.41 -4.07 -19.42
N GLN A 25 27.55 -4.02 -20.11
CA GLN A 25 27.65 -3.65 -21.52
C GLN A 25 28.75 -4.42 -22.25
N ILE A 26 28.39 -5.12 -23.33
CA ILE A 26 29.37 -5.77 -24.22
C ILE A 26 30.18 -4.69 -24.97
N PRO A 27 31.51 -4.79 -25.01
CA PRO A 27 32.34 -3.99 -25.90
C PRO A 27 31.94 -4.16 -27.38
N SER A 28 32.21 -3.14 -28.21
CA SER A 28 31.87 -3.19 -29.64
C SER A 28 32.65 -4.24 -30.43
N ASP A 29 33.87 -4.58 -29.99
CA ASP A 29 34.71 -5.65 -30.55
C ASP A 29 35.16 -6.58 -29.41
N PRO A 30 34.25 -7.45 -28.93
CA PRO A 30 34.49 -8.22 -27.73
C PRO A 30 35.41 -9.40 -27.99
N GLN A 31 36.43 -9.55 -27.16
CA GLN A 31 37.34 -10.68 -27.20
C GLN A 31 36.65 -11.96 -26.71
N PRO A 32 37.02 -13.15 -27.22
CA PRO A 32 36.42 -14.41 -26.76
C PRO A 32 36.49 -14.63 -25.24
N SER A 33 37.55 -14.14 -24.59
CA SER A 33 37.70 -14.17 -23.12
C SER A 33 36.68 -13.31 -22.40
N GLU A 34 36.36 -12.12 -22.93
CA GLU A 34 35.38 -11.20 -22.37
C GLU A 34 33.97 -11.80 -22.46
N ILE A 35 33.63 -12.41 -23.59
CA ILE A 35 32.36 -13.13 -23.77
C ILE A 35 32.26 -14.33 -22.81
N ALA A 36 33.34 -15.09 -22.63
CA ALA A 36 33.37 -16.19 -21.67
C ALA A 36 33.17 -15.71 -20.23
N GLU A 37 33.75 -14.56 -19.88
CA GLU A 37 33.63 -13.95 -18.56
C GLU A 37 32.19 -13.48 -18.27
N ILE A 38 31.54 -12.79 -19.22
CA ILE A 38 30.14 -12.38 -19.08
C ILE A 38 29.24 -13.61 -18.90
N LEU A 39 29.42 -14.65 -19.72
CA LEU A 39 28.62 -15.87 -19.64
C LEU A 39 28.84 -16.65 -18.33
N ALA A 40 30.03 -16.56 -17.73
CA ALA A 40 30.32 -17.20 -16.45
C ALA A 40 29.76 -16.43 -15.26
N LYS A 41 29.80 -15.09 -15.29
CA LYS A 41 29.51 -14.23 -14.12
C LYS A 41 28.08 -13.71 -14.09
N ASN A 42 27.48 -13.35 -15.24
CA ASN A 42 26.12 -12.78 -15.28
C ASN A 42 25.04 -13.68 -14.65
N PRO A 43 25.03 -15.02 -14.83
CA PRO A 43 23.99 -15.86 -14.22
C PRO A 43 23.91 -15.74 -12.70
N ALA A 44 25.06 -15.58 -12.03
CA ALA A 44 25.10 -15.40 -10.58
C ALA A 44 24.50 -14.06 -10.15
N VAL A 45 24.81 -12.98 -10.88
CA VAL A 45 24.26 -11.64 -10.64
C VAL A 45 22.75 -11.62 -10.92
N ILE A 46 22.30 -12.19 -12.04
CA ILE A 46 20.88 -12.31 -12.42
C ILE A 46 20.11 -13.06 -11.34
N GLY A 47 20.63 -14.22 -10.88
CA GLY A 47 19.98 -15.01 -9.84
C GLY A 47 19.85 -14.24 -8.52
N TRP A 48 20.88 -13.49 -8.13
CA TRP A 48 20.85 -12.68 -6.92
C TRP A 48 19.84 -11.53 -7.01
N ILE A 49 19.85 -10.75 -8.10
CA ILE A 49 18.87 -9.69 -8.32
C ILE A 49 17.45 -10.29 -8.39
N GLY A 50 17.30 -11.46 -9.00
CA GLY A 50 16.03 -12.18 -9.06
C GLY A 50 15.44 -12.48 -7.67
N ASN A 51 16.29 -12.92 -6.72
CA ASN A 51 15.85 -13.15 -5.34
C ASN A 51 15.39 -11.85 -4.66
N ILE A 52 16.12 -10.74 -4.86
CA ILE A 52 15.72 -9.43 -4.33
C ILE A 52 14.35 -9.01 -4.88
N LEU A 53 14.12 -9.18 -6.18
CA LEU A 53 12.85 -8.84 -6.80
C LEU A 53 11.69 -9.66 -6.22
N VAL A 54 11.89 -10.96 -5.98
CA VAL A 54 10.89 -11.83 -5.33
C VAL A 54 10.62 -11.37 -3.90
N ASP A 55 11.65 -11.03 -3.13
CA ASP A 55 11.51 -10.54 -1.76
C ASP A 55 10.76 -9.21 -1.70
N LEU A 56 11.08 -8.27 -2.60
CA LEU A 56 10.39 -6.98 -2.71
C LEU A 56 8.93 -7.16 -3.13
N GLU A 57 8.64 -8.02 -4.10
CA GLU A 57 7.27 -8.33 -4.54
C GLU A 57 6.43 -8.94 -3.40
N SER A 58 7.03 -9.83 -2.61
CA SER A 58 6.42 -10.40 -1.40
C SER A 58 6.13 -9.32 -0.35
N GLN A 59 7.09 -8.44 -0.06
CA GLN A 59 6.91 -7.33 0.89
C GLN A 59 5.79 -6.38 0.45
N ILE A 60 5.76 -5.97 -0.82
CA ILE A 60 4.71 -5.12 -1.39
C ILE A 60 3.35 -5.80 -1.25
N SER A 61 3.25 -7.08 -1.62
CA SER A 61 2.00 -7.85 -1.56
C SER A 61 1.48 -7.97 -0.12
N ASN A 62 2.37 -8.22 0.84
CA ASN A 62 2.02 -8.31 2.25
C ASN A 62 1.49 -6.97 2.80
N LYS A 63 2.11 -5.84 2.42
CA LYS A 63 1.62 -4.51 2.82
C LYS A 63 0.27 -4.18 2.18
N LYS A 64 0.06 -4.51 0.90
CA LYS A 64 -1.26 -4.37 0.23
C LYS A 64 -2.34 -5.18 0.94
N LEU A 65 -2.03 -6.40 1.34
CA LEU A 65 -2.95 -7.23 2.12
C LEU A 65 -3.27 -6.60 3.49
N LEU A 66 -2.28 -6.02 4.16
CA LEU A 66 -2.48 -5.34 5.44
C LEU A 66 -3.37 -4.10 5.28
N ILE A 67 -3.14 -3.26 4.27
CA ILE A 67 -4.00 -2.12 3.92
C ILE A 67 -5.44 -2.58 3.68
N SER A 68 -5.63 -3.68 2.93
CA SER A 68 -6.96 -4.24 2.68
C SER A 68 -7.67 -4.63 3.98
N LYS A 69 -6.96 -5.26 4.92
CA LYS A 69 -7.49 -5.61 6.24
C LYS A 69 -7.85 -4.36 7.06
N LYS A 70 -6.96 -3.36 7.09
CA LYS A 70 -7.17 -2.09 7.80
C LYS A 70 -8.33 -1.27 7.20
N SER A 71 -8.51 -1.32 5.89
CA SER A 71 -9.63 -0.67 5.20
C SER A 71 -10.98 -1.30 5.56
N ARG A 72 -11.02 -2.63 5.74
CA ARG A 72 -12.22 -3.32 6.25
C ARG A 72 -12.52 -2.94 7.70
N GLU A 73 -11.49 -2.88 8.56
CA GLU A 73 -11.62 -2.41 9.94
C GLU A 73 -12.17 -0.98 9.99
N LEU A 74 -11.66 -0.09 9.14
CA LEU A 74 -12.13 1.28 8.99
C LEU A 74 -13.61 1.34 8.61
N ALA A 75 -14.04 0.52 7.64
CA ALA A 75 -15.43 0.48 7.21
C ALA A 75 -16.38 0.04 8.34
N ILE A 76 -15.95 -0.94 9.15
CA ILE A 76 -16.69 -1.37 10.35
C ILE A 76 -16.80 -0.23 11.35
N LYS A 77 -15.67 0.43 11.70
CA LYS A 77 -15.67 1.58 12.62
C LYS A 77 -16.58 2.71 12.14
N LYS A 78 -16.52 3.07 10.86
CA LYS A 78 -17.42 4.08 10.27
C LYS A 78 -18.88 3.66 10.43
N SER A 79 -19.22 2.40 10.18
CA SER A 79 -20.58 1.88 10.38
C SER A 79 -21.04 1.97 11.84
N GLU A 80 -20.19 1.57 12.78
CA GLU A 80 -20.46 1.64 14.23
C GLU A 80 -20.71 3.09 14.69
N ILE A 81 -19.93 4.05 14.21
CA ILE A 81 -20.12 5.49 14.50
C ILE A 81 -21.48 5.98 13.98
N ARG A 82 -21.86 5.59 12.76
CA ARG A 82 -23.16 5.96 12.18
C ARG A 82 -24.32 5.37 12.98
N LEU A 83 -24.26 4.08 13.29
CA LEU A 83 -25.27 3.39 14.10
C LEU A 83 -25.36 3.98 15.51
N GLY A 84 -24.23 4.25 16.17
CA GLY A 84 -24.18 4.90 17.47
C GLY A 84 -24.81 6.29 17.44
N THR A 85 -24.57 7.06 16.39
CA THR A 85 -25.18 8.39 16.22
C THR A 85 -26.69 8.32 15.99
N ILE A 86 -27.17 7.36 15.19
CA ILE A 86 -28.61 7.11 15.01
C ILE A 86 -29.27 6.68 16.32
N ASN A 87 -28.65 5.79 17.07
CA ASN A 87 -29.18 5.31 18.35
C ASN A 87 -29.21 6.43 19.40
N ALA A 88 -28.19 7.29 19.44
CA ALA A 88 -28.19 8.48 20.29
C ALA A 88 -29.32 9.46 19.92
N TYR A 89 -29.58 9.66 18.62
CA TYR A 89 -30.72 10.44 18.15
C TYR A 89 -32.05 9.82 18.60
N ARG A 90 -32.24 8.50 18.40
CA ARG A 90 -33.47 7.79 18.78
C ARG A 90 -33.75 7.93 20.27
N LYS A 91 -32.73 7.75 21.11
CA LYS A 91 -32.84 7.91 22.56
C LYS A 91 -33.28 9.33 22.94
N LYS A 92 -32.64 10.37 22.36
CA LYS A 92 -33.03 11.77 22.59
C LYS A 92 -34.46 12.06 22.14
N LEU A 93 -34.87 11.51 20.99
CA LEU A 93 -36.23 11.67 20.50
C LEU A 93 -37.24 11.01 21.44
N GLU A 94 -36.97 9.79 21.89
CA GLU A 94 -37.83 9.07 22.84
C GLU A 94 -37.98 9.82 24.17
N GLU A 95 -36.88 10.38 24.70
CA GLU A 95 -36.89 11.23 25.89
C GLU A 95 -37.78 12.46 25.70
N VAL A 96 -37.71 13.13 24.54
CA VAL A 96 -38.57 14.28 24.22
C VAL A 96 -40.04 13.86 24.09
N LEU A 97 -40.33 12.79 23.35
CA LEU A 97 -41.70 12.31 23.13
C LEU A 97 -42.38 11.86 24.43
N THR A 98 -41.62 11.26 25.35
CA THR A 98 -42.15 10.83 26.66
C THR A 98 -42.60 12.01 27.51
N ASN A 99 -41.89 13.13 27.44
CA ASN A 99 -42.16 14.33 28.23
C ASN A 99 -43.09 15.35 27.52
N GLU A 100 -43.44 15.11 26.26
CA GLU A 100 -44.12 16.06 25.38
C GLU A 100 -45.49 16.53 25.92
N VAL A 101 -46.28 15.62 26.49
CA VAL A 101 -47.61 15.96 27.05
C VAL A 101 -47.48 16.93 28.22
N ASP A 102 -46.50 16.70 29.10
CA ASP A 102 -46.27 17.54 30.27
C ASP A 102 -45.63 18.87 29.89
N GLU A 103 -44.76 18.91 28.88
CA GLU A 103 -44.27 20.17 28.31
C GLU A 103 -45.39 21.02 27.70
N ILE A 104 -46.31 20.41 26.94
CA ILE A 104 -47.46 21.11 26.37
C ILE A 104 -48.33 21.71 27.48
N LYS A 105 -48.61 20.95 28.55
CA LYS A 105 -49.38 21.46 29.71
C LYS A 105 -48.69 22.65 30.37
N LYS A 106 -47.39 22.55 30.65
CA LYS A 106 -46.60 23.65 31.22
C LYS A 106 -46.62 24.91 30.35
N LEU A 107 -46.52 24.75 29.03
CA LEU A 107 -46.62 25.89 28.10
C LEU A 107 -48.02 26.53 28.10
N MET A 108 -49.08 25.72 28.19
CA MET A 108 -50.44 26.24 28.30
C MET A 108 -50.67 27.02 29.60
N GLU A 109 -50.06 26.59 30.72
CA GLU A 109 -50.10 27.31 32.01
C GLU A 109 -49.41 28.68 31.91
N THR A 110 -48.42 28.84 31.03
CA THR A 110 -47.74 30.12 30.77
C THR A 110 -48.50 31.06 29.82
N GLY A 111 -49.67 30.65 29.32
CA GLY A 111 -50.55 31.50 28.50
C GLY A 111 -50.54 31.23 27.01
N TYR A 112 -49.78 30.24 26.53
CA TYR A 112 -49.84 29.82 25.12
C TYR A 112 -51.13 29.05 24.82
N THR A 113 -51.70 29.27 23.63
CA THR A 113 -52.79 28.42 23.15
C THR A 113 -52.28 26.99 22.93
N ARG A 114 -53.21 26.02 22.94
CA ARG A 114 -52.85 24.60 22.70
C ARG A 114 -52.16 24.38 21.35
N ALA A 115 -52.50 25.18 20.34
CA ALA A 115 -51.89 25.10 19.01
C ALA A 115 -50.43 25.60 19.05
N GLU A 116 -50.19 26.75 19.69
CA GLU A 116 -48.85 27.31 19.86
C GLU A 116 -47.95 26.41 20.72
N ALA A 117 -48.46 25.89 21.84
CA ALA A 117 -47.73 24.98 22.70
C ALA A 117 -47.30 23.69 21.96
N LYS A 118 -48.19 23.11 21.14
CA LYS A 118 -47.85 21.95 20.30
C LYS A 118 -46.77 22.27 19.27
N GLU A 119 -46.84 23.43 18.64
CA GLU A 119 -45.85 23.81 17.63
C GLU A 119 -44.47 24.07 18.25
N ILE A 120 -44.42 24.72 19.41
CA ILE A 120 -43.17 24.94 20.15
C ILE A 120 -42.51 23.61 20.50
N VAL A 121 -43.26 22.64 21.04
CA VAL A 121 -42.70 21.33 21.40
C VAL A 121 -42.28 20.54 20.15
N ARG A 122 -43.05 20.62 19.06
CA ARG A 122 -42.67 20.02 17.76
C ARG A 122 -41.33 20.54 17.26
N LEU A 123 -41.12 21.86 17.32
CA LEU A 123 -39.89 22.51 16.88
C LEU A 123 -38.68 22.21 17.78
N ARG A 124 -38.91 21.83 19.04
CA ARG A 124 -37.84 21.41 19.98
C ARG A 124 -37.38 19.96 19.78
N ARG A 125 -38.10 19.16 18.98
CA ARG A 125 -37.70 17.78 18.71
C ARG A 125 -36.32 17.77 18.05
N PRO A 126 -35.42 16.84 18.42
CA PRO A 126 -34.14 16.72 17.76
C PRO A 126 -34.36 16.46 16.27
N GLU A 127 -33.54 17.08 15.43
CA GLU A 127 -33.57 16.82 13.99
C GLU A 127 -32.94 15.45 13.69
N LYS A 128 -33.54 14.71 12.77
CA LYS A 128 -32.98 13.41 12.33
C LYS A 128 -31.66 13.68 11.61
N PRO A 129 -30.54 13.03 12.01
CA PRO A 129 -29.28 13.17 11.31
C PRO A 129 -29.43 12.79 9.84
N ARG A 130 -28.90 13.61 8.93
CA ARG A 130 -28.85 13.28 7.50
C ARG A 130 -27.69 12.32 7.24
N GLU A 131 -27.75 11.62 6.12
CA GLU A 131 -26.70 10.69 5.70
C GLU A 131 -25.34 11.37 5.51
N ALA A 132 -25.34 12.63 5.03
CA ALA A 132 -24.16 13.47 4.94
C ALA A 132 -23.55 13.74 6.31
N ASP A 133 -24.34 14.22 7.28
CA ASP A 133 -23.88 14.50 8.65
C ASP A 133 -23.28 13.24 9.32
N LEU A 134 -23.90 12.08 9.07
CA LEU A 134 -23.42 10.79 9.57
C LEU A 134 -22.09 10.37 8.92
N SER A 135 -21.90 10.66 7.64
CA SER A 135 -20.67 10.35 6.91
C SER A 135 -19.53 11.28 7.31
N ASP A 136 -19.77 12.60 7.36
CA ASP A 136 -18.78 13.60 7.78
C ASP A 136 -18.27 13.31 9.18
N LYS A 137 -19.18 13.01 10.12
CA LYS A 137 -18.80 12.63 11.49
C LYS A 137 -17.98 11.35 11.53
N ALA A 138 -18.38 10.32 10.76
CA ALA A 138 -17.64 9.06 10.71
C ALA A 138 -16.23 9.26 10.13
N GLU A 139 -16.09 10.07 9.08
CA GLU A 139 -14.80 10.42 8.49
C GLU A 139 -13.93 11.23 9.43
N PHE A 140 -14.49 12.25 10.06
CA PHE A 140 -13.77 13.06 11.04
C PHE A 140 -13.19 12.22 12.18
N ILE A 141 -14.01 11.36 12.79
CA ILE A 141 -13.58 10.51 13.91
C ILE A 141 -12.56 9.45 13.46
N THR A 142 -12.67 8.95 12.23
CA THR A 142 -11.77 7.90 11.74
C THR A 142 -10.54 8.43 11.00
N ARG A 143 -10.37 9.75 10.90
CA ARG A 143 -9.23 10.36 10.21
C ARG A 143 -7.89 9.92 10.79
N GLU A 144 -7.76 9.94 12.12
CA GLU A 144 -6.53 9.52 12.79
C GLU A 144 -6.16 8.06 12.47
N PHE A 145 -7.15 7.19 12.35
CA PHE A 145 -6.91 5.80 11.97
C PHE A 145 -6.31 5.70 10.57
N VAL A 146 -6.83 6.47 9.60
CA VAL A 146 -6.28 6.50 8.23
C VAL A 146 -4.84 6.98 8.26
N THR A 147 -4.59 8.13 8.88
CA THR A 147 -3.26 8.77 8.90
C THR A 147 -2.21 7.97 9.67
N THR A 148 -2.61 7.18 10.67
CA THR A 148 -1.67 6.42 11.52
C THR A 148 -1.52 4.95 11.13
N GLN A 149 -2.50 4.38 10.42
CA GLN A 149 -2.53 2.93 10.15
C GLN A 149 -2.52 2.57 8.66
N ILE A 150 -2.97 3.48 7.78
CA ILE A 150 -3.10 3.20 6.34
C ILE A 150 -2.04 3.99 5.56
N GLU A 151 -2.00 5.31 5.71
CA GLU A 151 -1.09 6.18 4.94
C GLU A 151 0.40 5.74 5.06
N PRO A 152 0.93 5.38 6.25
CA PRO A 152 2.32 4.92 6.34
C PRO A 152 2.60 3.64 5.52
N LEU A 153 1.62 2.75 5.40
CA LEU A 153 1.77 1.54 4.60
C LEU A 153 1.73 1.86 3.10
N GLU A 154 0.95 2.86 2.69
CA GLU A 154 0.91 3.34 1.30
C GLU A 154 2.25 3.98 0.92
N ASP A 155 2.81 4.81 1.79
CA ASP A 155 4.13 5.41 1.61
C ASP A 155 5.24 4.35 1.51
N GLU A 156 5.21 3.35 2.41
CA GLU A 156 6.16 2.23 2.36
C GLU A 156 6.04 1.42 1.06
N ILE A 157 4.83 1.21 0.54
CA ILE A 157 4.64 0.55 -0.76
C ILE A 157 5.25 1.37 -1.88
N LEU A 158 5.09 2.69 -1.88
CA LEU A 158 5.67 3.55 -2.92
C LEU A 158 7.21 3.46 -2.92
N VAL A 159 7.83 3.46 -1.74
CA VAL A 159 9.28 3.29 -1.60
C VAL A 159 9.73 1.92 -2.14
N LEU A 160 9.06 0.85 -1.71
CA LEU A 160 9.38 -0.52 -2.16
C LEU A 160 9.14 -0.70 -3.66
N GLN A 161 8.11 -0.08 -4.22
CA GLN A 161 7.79 -0.16 -5.65
C GLN A 161 8.87 0.52 -6.48
N LYS A 162 9.35 1.69 -6.04
CA LYS A 162 10.48 2.38 -6.68
C LYS A 162 11.74 1.51 -6.65
N GLU A 163 12.07 0.95 -5.49
CA GLU A 163 13.22 0.07 -5.34
C GLU A 163 13.09 -1.18 -6.25
N TYR A 164 11.91 -1.78 -6.30
CA TYR A 164 11.62 -2.91 -7.19
C TYR A 164 11.84 -2.53 -8.67
N ASP A 165 11.35 -1.38 -9.10
CA ASP A 165 11.50 -0.92 -10.49
C ASP A 165 12.97 -0.66 -10.84
N ASP A 166 13.73 -0.05 -9.92
CA ASP A 166 15.18 0.17 -10.07
C ASP A 166 15.93 -1.17 -10.23
N TRP A 167 15.63 -2.15 -9.37
CA TRP A 167 16.22 -3.49 -9.47
C TRP A 167 15.78 -4.22 -10.74
N LYS A 168 14.55 -4.01 -11.21
CA LYS A 168 14.02 -4.65 -12.42
C LYS A 168 14.70 -4.14 -13.67
N VAL A 169 15.04 -2.85 -13.71
CA VAL A 169 15.86 -2.28 -14.80
C VAL A 169 17.24 -2.93 -14.81
N LYS A 170 17.91 -3.03 -13.65
CA LYS A 170 19.20 -3.70 -13.53
C LYS A 170 19.11 -5.17 -13.96
N TYR A 171 18.11 -5.91 -13.50
CA TYR A 171 17.88 -7.30 -13.87
C TYR A 171 17.84 -7.48 -15.39
N LYS A 172 17.03 -6.66 -16.07
CA LYS A 172 16.91 -6.69 -17.54
C LYS A 172 18.22 -6.37 -18.25
N LEU A 173 19.01 -5.43 -17.71
CA LEU A 173 20.32 -5.09 -18.25
C LEU A 173 21.25 -6.31 -18.29
N PHE A 174 21.41 -6.99 -17.14
CA PHE A 174 22.25 -8.19 -17.06
C PHE A 174 21.70 -9.36 -17.89
N GLU A 175 20.38 -9.53 -17.91
CA GLU A 175 19.72 -10.57 -18.70
C GLU A 175 19.94 -10.35 -20.21
N ASN A 176 19.79 -9.11 -20.68
CA ASN A 176 20.03 -8.76 -22.08
C ASN A 176 21.52 -8.93 -22.44
N ASN A 177 22.42 -8.50 -21.56
CA ASN A 177 23.86 -8.64 -21.77
C ASN A 177 24.27 -10.13 -21.86
N PHE A 178 23.67 -10.98 -21.02
CA PHE A 178 23.87 -12.42 -21.06
C PHE A 178 23.37 -13.05 -22.37
N LYS A 179 22.14 -12.71 -22.79
CA LYS A 179 21.57 -13.19 -24.06
C LYS A 179 22.39 -12.76 -25.27
N ALA A 180 22.80 -11.50 -25.32
CA ALA A 180 23.64 -10.99 -26.40
C ALA A 180 25.01 -11.70 -26.44
N SER A 181 25.61 -11.97 -25.28
CA SER A 181 26.87 -12.73 -25.19
C SER A 181 26.72 -14.17 -25.69
N GLN A 182 25.58 -14.81 -25.45
CA GLN A 182 25.29 -16.15 -26.00
C GLN A 182 25.23 -16.12 -27.53
N SER A 183 24.60 -15.09 -28.11
CA SER A 183 24.54 -14.90 -29.56
C SER A 183 25.93 -14.67 -30.16
N ILE A 184 26.74 -13.79 -29.55
CA ILE A 184 28.10 -13.48 -30.03
C ILE A 184 29.01 -14.71 -29.95
N LYS A 185 28.92 -15.49 -28.87
CA LYS A 185 29.65 -16.76 -28.75
C LYS A 185 29.34 -17.69 -29.93
N GLY A 186 28.07 -17.78 -30.33
CA GLY A 186 27.66 -18.58 -31.49
C GLY A 186 28.27 -18.09 -32.81
N LEU A 187 28.37 -16.77 -33.01
CA LEU A 187 29.02 -16.17 -34.18
C LEU A 187 30.52 -16.49 -34.22
N ILE A 188 31.23 -16.29 -33.09
CA ILE A 188 32.66 -16.58 -32.97
C ILE A 188 32.94 -18.06 -33.28
N GLN A 189 32.09 -18.97 -32.81
CA GLN A 189 32.25 -20.39 -33.07
C GLN A 189 32.03 -20.75 -34.54
N ASN A 190 30.99 -20.18 -35.17
CA ASN A 190 30.71 -20.39 -36.59
C ASN A 190 31.82 -19.86 -37.50
N ASP A 191 32.41 -18.72 -37.17
CA ASP A 191 33.53 -18.17 -37.95
C ASP A 191 34.78 -19.05 -37.80
N ARG A 192 35.04 -19.57 -36.60
CA ARG A 192 36.15 -20.49 -36.35
C ARG A 192 36.00 -21.82 -37.06
N ASP A 193 34.78 -22.31 -37.24
CA ASP A 193 34.50 -23.57 -37.94
C ASP A 193 34.55 -23.43 -39.48
N ARG A 194 34.58 -22.19 -40.01
CA ARG A 194 34.67 -21.89 -41.45
C ARG A 194 36.11 -21.75 -41.98
N TYR A 195 37.10 -21.65 -41.11
CA TYR A 195 38.52 -21.46 -41.44
C TYR A 195 39.38 -22.57 -40.81
#